data_AF-A0A7S1PYX4-F1
#
_entry.id   AF-A0A7S1PYX4-F1
#
_cell.length_a   1.000
_cell.length_b   1.000
_cell.length_c   1.000
_cell.angle_alpha   90.00
_cell.angle_beta   90.00
_cell.angle_gamma   90.00
#
_symmetry.space_group_name_H-M   'P 1'
#
loop_
_entity.id
_entity.type
_entity.pdbx_description
1 polymer ?
#
loop_
_entity_poly.entity_id
_entity_poly.type
_entity_poly.pdbx_seq_one_letter_code
_entity_poly.pdbx_strand_id
1 'polypeptide(L)'
;DNAWEPGGDRKHGAALRIDLSQAQLDREWAEMVEIAGKPNAFLDSVHVLAMAQALRRPIVILASPMQRDPFGVPLTPIFFRGIYLPFDCPPEGCCRQPLVLCFQDS
;
A
#
# COMPACT_ATOMS: atom_id res chain seq x y z
N ASP A 1 17.34 -11.52 -27.89
CA ASP A 1 17.71 -10.11 -28.07
C ASP A 1 17.23 -9.28 -26.92
N ASN A 2 18.20 -8.62 -26.29
CA ASN A 2 18.21 -8.21 -24.89
C ASN A 2 17.45 -6.90 -24.67
N ALA A 3 16.68 -6.81 -23.59
CA ALA A 3 16.23 -5.52 -23.06
C ALA A 3 16.01 -5.60 -21.54
N TRP A 4 17.02 -6.08 -20.81
CA TRP A 4 17.17 -5.82 -19.38
C TRP A 4 18.52 -5.10 -19.19
N GLU A 5 18.46 -3.78 -19.20
CA GLU A 5 19.58 -2.88 -18.90
C GLU A 5 19.57 -2.60 -17.38
N PRO A 6 20.54 -3.07 -16.59
CA PRO A 6 20.64 -2.73 -15.18
C PRO A 6 21.46 -1.44 -15.06
N GLY A 7 20.81 -0.29 -15.21
CA GLY A 7 21.55 0.97 -15.33
C GLY A 7 20.72 2.22 -15.16
N GLY A 8 20.00 2.34 -14.04
CA GLY A 8 19.49 3.61 -13.58
C GLY A 8 19.76 3.70 -12.09
N ASP A 9 20.78 4.48 -11.72
CA ASP A 9 20.98 4.94 -10.35
C ASP A 9 19.67 5.60 -9.88
N ARG A 10 18.79 4.80 -9.29
CA ARG A 10 17.64 5.28 -8.55
C ARG A 10 18.23 6.00 -7.36
N LYS A 11 18.44 7.30 -7.52
CA LYS A 11 18.69 8.21 -6.40
C LYS A 11 17.45 8.08 -5.52
N HIS A 12 17.55 7.20 -4.51
CA HIS A 12 16.58 7.12 -3.45
C HIS A 12 16.52 8.54 -2.89
N GLY A 13 15.40 9.22 -3.13
CA GLY A 13 15.19 10.57 -2.63
C GLY A 13 15.55 10.56 -1.16
N ALA A 14 16.46 11.45 -0.77
CA ALA A 14 16.93 11.53 0.60
C ALA A 14 15.70 11.58 1.51
N ALA A 15 15.51 10.53 2.31
CA ALA A 15 14.39 10.46 3.23
C ALA A 15 14.48 11.70 4.12
N LEU A 16 13.52 12.62 3.97
CA LEU A 16 13.44 13.78 4.84
C LEU A 16 13.26 13.22 6.25
N ARG A 17 14.19 13.54 7.15
CA ARG A 17 14.10 13.08 8.54
C ARG A 17 13.01 13.88 9.23
N ILE A 18 11.80 13.35 9.21
CA ILE A 18 10.65 13.90 9.92
C ILE A 18 10.63 13.23 11.30
N ASP A 19 10.84 14.01 12.35
CA ASP A 19 10.69 13.55 13.73
C ASP A 19 9.24 13.81 14.18
N LEU A 20 8.42 12.75 14.26
CA LEU A 20 7.03 12.83 14.72
C LEU A 20 6.95 12.62 16.25
N SER A 21 6.20 13.48 16.94
CA SER A 21 5.88 13.29 18.35
C SER A 21 4.86 12.16 18.55
N GLN A 22 4.86 11.51 19.72
CA GLN A 22 3.87 10.47 20.03
C GLN A 22 2.43 10.97 19.89
N ALA A 23 2.17 12.20 20.32
CA ALA A 23 0.85 12.82 20.19
C ALA A 23 0.42 13.03 18.72
N GLN A 24 1.36 13.16 17.77
CA GLN A 24 1.02 13.20 16.34
C GLN A 24 0.69 11.80 15.83
N LEU A 25 1.51 10.80 16.16
CA LEU A 25 1.26 9.41 15.78
C LEU A 25 -0.10 8.92 16.30
N ASP A 26 -0.43 9.23 17.55
CA ASP A 26 -1.71 8.83 18.14
C ASP A 26 -2.91 9.47 17.42
N ARG A 27 -2.76 10.72 16.96
CA ARG A 27 -3.80 11.42 16.19
C ARG A 27 -3.97 10.83 14.79
N GLU A 28 -2.87 10.62 14.07
CA GLU A 28 -2.89 10.02 12.73
C GLU A 28 -3.46 8.60 12.79
N TRP A 29 -3.08 7.83 13.82
CA TRP A 29 -3.66 6.50 14.06
C TRP A 29 -5.17 6.57 14.31
N ALA A 30 -5.62 7.47 15.18
CA ALA A 30 -7.04 7.63 15.48
C ALA A 30 -7.85 8.00 14.22
N GLU A 31 -7.31 8.86 13.36
CA GLU A 31 -7.95 9.23 12.09
C GLU A 31 -8.11 8.02 11.15
N MET A 32 -7.05 7.20 10.98
CA MET A 32 -7.13 5.99 10.15
C MET A 32 -8.19 5.02 10.69
N VAL A 33 -8.24 4.82 12.02
CA VAL A 33 -9.26 3.97 12.66
C VAL A 33 -10.67 4.52 12.43
N GLU A 34 -10.86 5.84 12.52
CA GLU A 34 -12.16 6.48 12.29
C GLU A 34 -12.63 6.31 10.83
N ILE A 35 -11.73 6.48 9.86
CA ILE A 35 -12.01 6.28 8.43
C ILE A 35 -12.49 4.85 8.16
N ALA A 36 -11.88 3.84 8.80
CA ALA A 36 -12.27 2.44 8.62
C ALA A 36 -13.75 2.16 8.99
N GLY A 37 -14.34 2.96 9.88
CA GLY A 37 -15.74 2.84 10.30
C GLY A 37 -16.73 3.63 9.43
N LYS A 38 -16.25 4.48 8.52
CA LYS A 38 -17.11 5.35 7.70
C LYS A 38 -17.50 4.65 6.39
N PRO A 39 -18.81 4.62 6.04
CA PRO A 39 -19.23 4.09 4.76
C PRO A 39 -18.70 4.95 3.61
N ASN A 40 -18.27 4.30 2.53
CA ASN A 40 -17.78 4.93 1.29
C ASN A 40 -16.55 5.85 1.47
N ALA A 41 -15.80 5.72 2.58
CA ALA A 41 -14.52 6.41 2.73
C ALA A 41 -13.42 5.72 1.90
N PHE A 42 -12.46 6.50 1.40
CA PHE A 42 -11.25 5.97 0.81
C PHE A 42 -10.35 5.38 1.90
N LEU A 43 -9.79 4.21 1.63
CA LEU A 43 -8.94 3.48 2.57
C LEU A 43 -7.49 3.48 2.08
N ASP A 44 -6.56 3.60 3.03
CA ASP A 44 -5.13 3.46 2.79
C ASP A 44 -4.64 1.99 2.89
N SER A 45 -3.40 1.75 2.47
CA SER A 45 -2.61 0.52 2.58
C SER A 45 -2.66 -0.17 3.95
N VAL A 46 -2.68 0.57 5.05
CA VAL A 46 -2.82 -0.01 6.41
C VAL A 46 -4.14 -0.79 6.56
N HIS A 47 -5.21 -0.33 5.92
CA HIS A 47 -6.51 -1.00 5.96
C HIS A 47 -6.48 -2.28 5.12
N VAL A 48 -5.72 -2.30 4.02
CA VAL A 48 -5.48 -3.52 3.23
C VAL A 48 -4.72 -4.55 4.07
N LEU A 49 -3.71 -4.12 4.84
CA LEU A 49 -3.00 -4.99 5.76
C LEU A 49 -3.94 -5.55 6.85
N ALA A 50 -4.75 -4.70 7.47
CA ALA A 50 -5.75 -5.10 8.45
C ALA A 50 -6.77 -6.09 7.85
N MET A 51 -7.19 -5.86 6.60
CA MET A 51 -8.09 -6.77 5.88
C MET A 51 -7.43 -8.13 5.59
N ALA A 52 -6.16 -8.16 5.18
CA ALA A 52 -5.41 -9.40 5.00
C ALA A 52 -5.36 -10.22 6.30
N GLN A 53 -5.12 -9.53 7.42
CA GLN A 53 -5.11 -10.10 8.77
C GLN A 53 -6.49 -10.66 9.16
N ALA A 54 -7.56 -9.88 8.98
CA ALA A 54 -8.93 -10.30 9.28
C ALA A 54 -9.39 -11.50 8.45
N LEU A 55 -9.02 -11.55 7.17
CA LEU A 55 -9.34 -12.65 6.26
C LEU A 55 -8.41 -13.87 6.45
N ARG A 56 -7.30 -13.73 7.18
CA ARG A 56 -6.21 -14.71 7.25
C ARG A 56 -5.79 -15.18 5.85
N ARG A 57 -5.65 -14.22 4.93
CA ARG A 57 -5.42 -14.48 3.50
C ARG A 57 -4.49 -13.42 2.92
N PRO A 58 -3.42 -13.79 2.21
CA PRO A 58 -2.58 -12.85 1.47
C PRO A 58 -3.39 -12.02 0.47
N ILE A 59 -3.05 -10.75 0.34
CA ILE A 59 -3.64 -9.85 -0.66
C ILE A 59 -2.54 -9.33 -1.57
N VAL A 60 -2.77 -9.40 -2.88
CA VAL A 60 -1.88 -8.84 -3.90
C VAL A 60 -2.60 -7.69 -4.58
N ILE A 61 -2.06 -6.47 -4.45
CA ILE A 61 -2.58 -5.29 -5.14
C ILE A 61 -1.75 -5.03 -6.39
N LEU A 62 -2.42 -5.12 -7.53
CA LEU A 62 -1.93 -4.68 -8.82
C LEU A 62 -2.39 -3.23 -9.05
N ALA A 63 -1.43 -2.34 -9.31
CA ALA A 63 -1.69 -0.95 -9.61
C ALA A 63 -0.58 -0.39 -10.51
N SER A 64 -0.88 0.69 -11.22
CA SER A 64 0.14 1.50 -11.88
C SER A 64 1.22 1.92 -10.87
N PRO A 65 2.50 1.96 -11.26
CA PRO A 65 3.57 2.36 -10.34
C PRO A 65 3.56 3.86 -10.02
N MET A 66 2.89 4.65 -10.86
CA MET A 66 2.85 6.10 -10.80
C MET A 66 1.47 6.58 -11.19
N GLN A 67 0.91 7.51 -10.41
CA GLN A 67 -0.24 8.29 -10.80
C GLN A 67 0.15 9.24 -11.93
N ARG A 68 -0.75 9.42 -12.89
CA ARG A 68 -0.53 10.29 -14.05
C ARG A 68 -1.66 11.31 -14.13
N ASP A 69 -1.34 12.47 -14.65
CA ASP A 69 -2.35 13.47 -15.00
C ASP A 69 -3.14 13.05 -16.27
N PRO A 70 -4.17 13.80 -16.68
CA PRO A 70 -4.93 13.52 -17.90
C PRO A 70 -4.10 13.55 -19.19
N PHE A 71 -2.92 14.15 -19.19
CA PHE A 71 -1.98 14.20 -20.32
C PHE A 71 -0.93 13.08 -20.26
N GLY A 72 -1.00 12.19 -19.26
CA GLY A 72 -0.09 11.07 -19.08
C GLY A 72 1.21 11.42 -18.35
N VAL A 73 1.36 12.63 -17.80
CA VAL A 73 2.56 13.07 -17.09
C VAL A 73 2.60 12.44 -15.69
N PRO A 74 3.71 11.77 -15.30
CA PRO A 74 3.93 11.28 -13.94
C PRO A 74 3.74 12.37 -12.87
N LEU A 75 2.87 12.13 -11.88
CA LEU A 75 2.64 13.03 -10.74
C LEU A 75 3.30 12.49 -9.46
N THR A 76 2.81 11.36 -8.96
CA THR A 76 3.19 10.81 -7.66
C THR A 76 3.32 9.28 -7.74
N PRO A 77 4.26 8.66 -7.02
CA PRO A 77 4.33 7.21 -6.93
C PRO A 77 3.11 6.64 -6.21
N ILE A 78 2.63 5.47 -6.65
CA ILE A 78 1.56 4.73 -5.97
C ILE A 78 2.19 3.73 -4.99
N PHE A 79 1.93 3.94 -3.69
CA PHE A 79 2.59 3.19 -2.61
C PHE A 79 1.80 2.00 -2.07
N PHE A 80 0.49 1.90 -2.35
CA PHE A 80 -0.32 0.77 -1.86
C PHE A 80 -0.29 -0.47 -2.78
N ARG A 81 0.44 -0.45 -3.90
CA ARG A 81 0.71 -1.67 -4.67
C ARG A 81 1.64 -2.59 -3.88
N GLY A 82 1.42 -3.90 -3.94
CA GLY A 82 2.32 -4.85 -3.27
C GLY A 82 1.62 -6.09 -2.75
N ILE A 83 2.32 -6.79 -1.85
CA ILE A 83 1.87 -8.01 -1.20
C ILE A 83 1.65 -7.71 0.28
N TYR A 84 0.44 -7.98 0.76
CA TYR A 84 0.04 -7.82 2.15
C TYR A 84 -0.17 -9.21 2.75
N LEU A 85 0.55 -9.53 3.82
CA LEU A 85 0.50 -10.83 4.47
C LEU A 85 -0.13 -10.71 5.86
N PRO A 86 -0.91 -11.71 6.30
CA PRO A 86 -1.44 -11.78 7.66
C PRO A 86 -0.35 -12.24 8.64
N PHE A 87 0.59 -11.35 8.97
CA PHE A 87 1.78 -11.70 9.75
C PHE A 87 1.49 -12.17 11.19
N ASP A 88 0.37 -11.75 11.79
CA ASP A 88 0.01 -12.17 13.15
C ASP A 88 -0.66 -13.55 13.18
N CYS A 89 -0.81 -14.21 12.02
CA CYS A 89 -1.35 -15.57 11.92
C CYS A 89 -0.29 -16.57 11.45
N PRO A 90 -0.21 -17.76 12.09
CA PRO A 90 0.60 -18.86 11.56
C PRO A 90 0.18 -19.20 10.12
N PRO A 91 1.13 -19.46 9.20
CA PRO A 91 0.82 -19.77 7.80
C PRO A 91 -0.11 -20.98 7.61
N GLU A 92 -0.14 -21.91 8.55
CA GLU A 92 -1.01 -23.09 8.57
C GLU A 92 -2.48 -22.72 8.78
N GLY A 93 -2.73 -21.60 9.48
CA GLY A 93 -4.05 -21.04 9.72
C GLY A 93 -4.53 -20.10 8.63
N CYS A 94 -3.77 -19.90 7.55
CA CYS A 94 -4.05 -18.93 6.51
C CYS A 94 -4.45 -19.61 5.19
N CYS A 95 -5.36 -18.97 4.45
CA CYS A 95 -5.62 -19.34 3.07
C CYS A 95 -4.38 -19.04 2.23
N ARG A 96 -3.83 -20.05 1.54
CA ARG A 96 -2.60 -19.91 0.73
C ARG A 96 -2.85 -19.31 -0.65
N GLN A 97 -4.10 -19.27 -1.09
CA GLN A 97 -4.46 -18.63 -2.37
C GLN A 97 -4.61 -17.12 -2.13
N PRO A 98 -3.83 -16.26 -2.79
CA PRO A 98 -3.96 -14.83 -2.60
C PRO A 98 -5.33 -14.32 -3.09
N LEU A 99 -5.81 -13.25 -2.48
CA LEU A 99 -6.84 -12.40 -3.06
C LEU A 99 -6.13 -11.35 -3.93
N VAL A 100 -6.43 -11.32 -5.22
CA VAL A 100 -5.84 -10.35 -6.15
C VAL A 100 -6.82 -9.21 -6.36
N LEU A 101 -6.36 -7.98 -6.12
CA LEU A 101 -7.12 -6.76 -6.32
C LEU A 101 -6.41 -5.87 -7.34
N CYS A 102 -7.19 -5.23 -8.21
CA CYS A 102 -6.68 -4.24 -9.14
C CYS A 102 -7.15 -2.86 -8.68
N PHE A 103 -6.21 -1.94 -8.49
CA PHE A 103 -6.51 -0.53 -8.31
C PHE A 103 -6.30 0.21 -9.62
N GLN A 104 -7.29 1.00 -10.01
CA GLN A 104 -7.23 1.90 -11.14
C GLN A 104 -7.74 3.26 -10.70
N ASP A 105 -6.96 4.30 -11.00
CA ASP A 105 -7.39 5.68 -10.90
C ASP A 105 -8.29 5.96 -12.12
N SER A 106 -9.54 6.37 -11.89
CA SER A 106 -10.57 6.56 -12.93
C SER A 106 -10.93 8.02 -13.12
#